data_AF-A0A918Q4P8-F1
#
_entry.id   AF-A0A918Q4P8-F1
#
_cell.length_a   1.000
_cell.length_b   1.000
_cell.length_c   1.000
_cell.angle_alpha   90.00
_cell.angle_beta   90.00
_cell.angle_gamma   90.00
#
_symmetry.space_group_name_H-M   'P 1'
#
loop_
_entity.id
_entity.type
_entity.pdbx_description
1 polymer ?
#
loop_
_entity_poly.entity_id
_entity_poly.type
_entity_poly.pdbx_seq_one_letter_code
_entity_poly.pdbx_strand_id
1 'polypeptide(L)' 'MNMQAPKSFKKADSRPKVLGVTKDGVKILAPRRKATNFTQTELREAVAKALAKSA' A
#
# COMPACT_ATOMS: atom_id res chain seq x y z
N MET A 1 19.40 27.59 30.73
CA MET A 1 18.25 26.65 30.75
C MET A 1 17.91 26.31 29.30
N ASN A 2 18.27 25.12 28.83
CA ASN A 2 18.02 24.72 27.44
C ASN A 2 16.60 24.20 27.31
N MET A 3 15.70 25.04 26.78
CA MET A 3 14.32 24.67 26.45
C MET A 3 14.33 23.81 25.19
N GLN A 4 14.47 22.49 25.36
CA GLN A 4 14.31 21.52 24.28
C GLN A 4 12.87 21.59 23.76
N ALA A 5 12.70 21.97 22.49
CA ALA A 5 11.39 22.04 21.86
C ALA A 5 10.63 20.70 21.92
N PRO A 6 9.31 20.69 22.18
CA PRO A 6 8.54 19.46 22.28
C PRO A 6 8.52 18.72 20.94
N LYS A 7 8.78 17.40 20.99
CA LYS A 7 8.67 16.51 19.84
C LYS A 7 7.26 16.63 19.26
N SER A 8 7.14 17.09 18.01
CA SER A 8 5.85 17.21 17.34
C SER A 8 5.17 15.84 17.29
N PHE A 9 4.09 15.66 18.06
CA PHE A 9 3.24 14.48 17.94
C PHE A 9 2.51 14.57 16.60
N LYS A 10 3.03 13.91 15.56
CA LYS A 10 2.28 13.72 14.32
C LYS A 10 1.00 12.97 14.69
N LYS A 11 -0.15 13.67 14.62
CA LYS A 11 -1.45 13.02 14.78
C LYS A 11 -1.51 11.86 13.79
N ALA A 12 -1.65 10.64 14.29
CA ALA A 12 -1.93 9.49 13.44
C ALA A 12 -3.29 9.75 12.81
N ASP A 13 -3.30 10.27 11.58
CA ASP A 13 -4.54 10.44 10.83
C ASP A 13 -5.11 9.04 10.63
N SER A 14 -6.23 8.75 11.30
CA SER A 14 -6.87 7.43 11.29
C SER A 14 -7.46 7.07 9.93
N ARG A 15 -7.42 8.03 8.99
CA ARG A 15 -7.91 7.89 7.63
C ARG A 15 -6.96 7.02 6.79
N PRO A 16 -7.49 6.08 6.01
CA PRO A 16 -6.68 5.27 5.10
C PRO A 16 -5.98 6.17 4.07
N LYS A 17 -4.69 5.94 3.85
CA LYS A 17 -3.89 6.68 2.87
C LYS A 17 -4.47 6.46 1.47
N VAL A 18 -4.76 7.53 0.75
CA VAL A 18 -5.22 7.46 -0.65
C VAL A 18 -3.99 7.31 -1.55
N LEU A 19 -3.99 6.32 -2.43
CA LEU A 19 -2.93 6.07 -3.43
C LEU A 19 -3.20 6.79 -4.75
N GLY A 20 -4.47 7.01 -5.08
CA GLY A 20 -4.89 7.67 -6.33
C GLY A 20 -6.41 7.72 -6.47
N VAL A 21 -6.88 8.18 -7.62
CA VAL A 21 -8.30 8.28 -7.97
C VAL A 21 -8.47 7.74 -9.40
N THR A 22 -9.50 6.93 -9.64
CA THR A 22 -9.83 6.43 -11.00
C THR A 22 -10.41 7.55 -11.88
N LYS A 23 -10.51 7.31 -13.19
CA LYS A 23 -11.15 8.26 -14.13
C LYS A 23 -12.60 8.61 -13.74
N ASP A 24 -13.31 7.64 -13.14
CA ASP A 24 -14.69 7.79 -12.68
C ASP A 24 -14.79 8.38 -11.25
N GLY A 25 -13.67 8.83 -10.67
CA GLY A 25 -13.66 9.52 -9.37
C GLY A 25 -13.56 8.62 -8.14
N VAL A 26 -13.36 7.32 -8.30
CA VAL A 26 -13.27 6.37 -7.17
C VAL A 26 -11.88 6.42 -6.53
N LYS A 27 -11.79 6.64 -5.21
CA LYS A 27 -10.53 6.69 -4.46
C LYS A 27 -9.93 5.30 -4.26
N ILE A 28 -8.67 5.13 -4.64
CA ILE A 28 -7.89 3.92 -4.39
C ILE A 28 -7.20 4.07 -3.03
N LEU A 29 -7.56 3.24 -2.07
CA LEU A 29 -7.02 3.28 -0.71
C LEU A 29 -5.85 2.31 -0.57
N ALA A 30 -4.86 2.71 0.22
CA ALA A 30 -3.76 1.84 0.60
C ALA A 30 -4.29 0.65 1.43
N PRO A 31 -3.88 -0.59 1.12
CA PRO A 31 -4.26 -1.75 1.91
C PRO A 31 -3.85 -1.56 3.37
N ARG A 32 -4.77 -1.82 4.31
CA ARG A 32 -4.48 -1.74 5.75
C ARG A 32 -3.52 -2.83 6.22
N ARG A 33 -3.45 -3.95 5.49
CA ARG A 33 -2.60 -5.10 5.76
C ARG A 33 -1.93 -5.55 4.47
N LYS A 34 -0.76 -6.20 4.59
CA LYS A 34 -0.13 -6.89 3.47
C LYS A 34 -1.03 -8.04 3.01
N ALA A 35 -1.04 -8.34 1.72
CA ALA A 35 -1.72 -9.52 1.21
C ALA A 35 -1.11 -10.77 1.86
N THR A 36 -1.93 -11.58 2.51
CA THR A 36 -1.50 -12.79 3.24
C THR A 36 -1.83 -14.08 2.48
N ASN A 37 -2.59 -13.99 1.40
CA ASN A 37 -3.13 -15.16 0.72
C ASN A 37 -2.09 -15.85 -0.18
N PHE A 38 -1.04 -15.14 -0.56
CA PHE A 38 0.01 -15.66 -1.44
C PHE A 38 1.38 -15.19 -0.96
N THR A 39 2.34 -16.09 -1.02
CA THR A 39 3.75 -15.81 -0.86
C THR A 39 4.30 -15.09 -2.10
N GLN A 40 5.44 -14.42 -1.95
CA GLN A 40 6.09 -13.75 -3.09
C GLN A 40 6.48 -14.73 -4.20
N THR A 41 6.83 -15.97 -3.85
CA THR A 41 7.18 -17.03 -4.81
C THR A 41 5.96 -17.44 -5.63
N GLU A 42 4.82 -17.71 -4.99
CA GLU A 42 3.57 -18.05 -5.69
C GLU A 42 3.13 -16.94 -6.65
N LEU A 43 3.29 -15.67 -6.26
CA LEU A 43 2.99 -14.54 -7.14
C LEU A 43 3.91 -14.50 -8.38
N ARG A 44 5.22 -14.76 -8.21
CA ARG A 44 6.16 -14.80 -9.33
C ARG A 44 5.85 -15.94 -10.30
N GLU A 45 5.56 -17.12 -9.78
CA GLU A 45 5.21 -18.29 -10.59
C GLU A 45 3.89 -18.08 -11.35
N ALA A 46 2.87 -17.51 -10.70
CA ALA A 46 1.61 -17.19 -11.34
C ALA A 46 1.78 -16.19 -12.49
N VAL A 47 2.58 -15.14 -12.29
CA VAL A 47 2.89 -14.15 -13.35
C VAL A 47 3.66 -14.80 -14.50
N ALA A 48 4.69 -15.59 -14.21
CA ALA A 48 5.48 -16.28 -15.24
C ALA A 48 4.59 -17.21 -16.09
N LYS A 49 3.70 -17.98 -15.45
CA LYS A 49 2.76 -18.87 -16.14
C LYS A 49 1.75 -18.11 -16.99
N ALA A 50 1.23 -16.99 -16.51
CA ALA A 50 0.30 -16.16 -17.27
C ALA A 50 0.95 -15.55 -18.51
N LEU A 51 2.18 -15.04 -18.38
CA LEU A 51 2.94 -14.44 -19.48
C LEU A 51 3.39 -15.48 -20.51
N ALA A 52 3.83 -16.66 -20.08
CA ALA A 52 4.20 -17.76 -20.98
C ALA A 52 3.01 -18.26 -21.83
N LYS A 53 1.78 -18.12 -21.33
CA LYS A 53 0.56 -18.43 -22.10
C LYS A 53 0.16 -17.33 -23.09
N SER A 54 0.68 -16.11 -22.92
CA SER A 54 0.37 -14.96 -23.78
C SER A 54 1.35 -14.77 -24.95
N ALA A 55 2.31 -15.67 -25.13
CA ALA A 55 3.29 -15.69 -26.22
C ALA A 55 2.94 -16.76 -27.27
#